data_AF-A0A1H7TK26-F1
#
_entry.id   AF-A0A1H7TK26-F1
#
_cell.length_a   1.000
_cell.length_b   1.000
_cell.length_c   1.000
_cell.angle_alpha   90.00
_cell.angle_beta   90.00
_cell.angle_gamma   90.00
#
_symmetry.space_group_name_H-M   'P 1'
#
loop_
_entity.id
_entity.type
_entity.pdbx_description
1 polymer ?
#
loop_
_entity_poly.entity_id
_entity_poly.type
_entity_poly.pdbx_seq_one_letter_code
_entity_poly.pdbx_strand_id
1 'polypeptide(L)' 'MQPQTTRHHKGRTYVLAARGNGPFQGRFILRSQGDGHLDNTSWHELDDEWSSEAEALTHADEVARQYITTFVDQA' A
#
# COMPACT_ATOMS: atom_id res chain seq x y z
N MET A 1 0.71 17.05 6.56
CA MET A 1 -0.07 15.93 5.99
C MET A 1 0.91 15.10 5.17
N GLN A 2 1.09 13.82 5.46
CA GLN A 2 1.97 12.95 4.65
C GLN A 2 1.30 12.71 3.28
N PRO A 3 2.05 12.74 2.17
CA PRO A 3 1.47 12.49 0.85
C PRO A 3 0.86 11.10 0.80
N GLN A 4 -0.39 11.01 0.34
CA GLN A 4 -1.09 9.75 0.14
C GLN A 4 -1.49 9.63 -1.32
N THR A 5 -1.15 8.50 -1.94
CA THR A 5 -1.49 8.22 -3.33
C THR A 5 -2.49 7.08 -3.38
N THR A 6 -3.67 7.32 -3.96
CA THR A 6 -4.65 6.25 -4.17
C THR A 6 -4.42 5.59 -5.53
N ARG A 7 -4.42 4.26 -5.55
CA ARG A 7 -4.19 3.42 -6.72
C ARG A 7 -5.26 2.33 -6.81
N HIS A 8 -5.38 1.75 -8.00
CA HIS A 8 -6.30 0.66 -8.29
C HIS A 8 -5.57 -0.46 -9.01
N HIS A 9 -5.81 -1.71 -8.59
CA HIS A 9 -5.21 -2.89 -9.21
C HIS A 9 -6.15 -4.09 -9.05
N LYS A 10 -6.41 -4.83 -10.14
CA LYS A 10 -7.31 -6.00 -10.17
C LYS A 10 -8.66 -5.78 -9.46
N GLY A 11 -9.32 -4.65 -9.72
CA GLY A 11 -10.62 -4.31 -9.10
C GLY A 11 -10.55 -3.93 -7.62
N ARG A 12 -9.36 -3.88 -7.02
CA ARG A 12 -9.14 -3.41 -5.65
C ARG A 12 -8.57 -2.00 -5.64
N THR A 13 -9.00 -1.22 -4.66
CA THR A 13 -8.46 0.12 -4.39
C THR A 13 -7.47 0.01 -3.25
N TYR A 14 -6.35 0.72 -3.33
CA TYR A 14 -5.38 0.78 -2.24
C TYR A 14 -4.77 2.17 -2.14
N VAL A 15 -4.31 2.52 -0.96
CA VAL A 15 -3.64 3.80 -0.70
C VAL A 15 -2.20 3.50 -0.33
N LEU A 16 -1.29 4.26 -0.91
CA LEU A 16 0.13 4.26 -0.65
C LEU A 16 0.47 5.52 0.13
N ALA A 17 1.39 5.40 1.06
CA ALA A 17 2.00 6.53 1.73
C ALA A 17 3.46 6.20 2.02
N ALA A 18 4.27 7.23 2.10
CA ALA A 18 5.60 7.12 2.68
C ALA A 18 5.61 7.75 4.07
N ARG A 19 6.42 7.17 4.94
CA ARG A 19 6.65 7.65 6.30
C ARG A 19 8.14 7.94 6.48
N GLY A 20 8.44 8.93 7.31
CA GLY A 20 9.80 9.33 7.64
C GLY A 20 10.15 10.69 7.05
N ASN A 21 11.17 11.33 7.62
CA ASN A 21 11.82 12.51 7.05
C ASN A 21 13.27 12.11 6.63
N GLY A 22 13.41 10.88 6.11
CA GLY A 22 14.65 10.13 5.93
C GLY A 22 14.84 9.01 6.97
N PRO A 23 15.58 7.94 6.63
CA PRO A 23 15.20 7.12 5.47
C PRO A 23 13.68 6.90 5.42
N PHE A 24 13.12 6.85 4.22
CA PHE A 24 11.69 6.71 4.02
C PHE A 24 11.29 5.24 4.08
N GLN A 25 10.13 4.96 4.66
CA GLN A 25 9.52 3.64 4.67
C GLN A 25 8.19 3.71 3.94
N GLY A 26 7.98 2.75 3.05
CA GLY A 26 6.76 2.59 2.27
C GLY A 26 5.69 1.94 3.12
N ARG A 27 4.43 2.32 2.92
CA ARG A 27 3.30 1.61 3.51
C ARG A 27 2.09 1.67 2.60
N PHE A 28 1.25 0.64 2.69
CA PHE A 28 0.03 0.58 1.92
C PHE A 28 -1.15 0.07 2.74
N ILE A 29 -2.36 0.38 2.28
CA ILE A 29 -3.61 -0.08 2.88
C ILE A 29 -4.59 -0.43 1.76
N LEU A 30 -5.24 -1.58 1.87
CA LEU A 30 -6.26 -2.00 0.91
C LEU A 30 -7.62 -1.44 1.34
N ARG A 31 -8.33 -0.79 0.42
CA ARG A 31 -9.72 -0.41 0.61
C ARG A 31 -10.62 -1.43 -0.08
N SER A 32 -11.52 -2.03 0.68
CA SER A 32 -12.61 -2.85 0.12
C SER A 32 -13.56 -1.99 -0.70
N GLN A 33 -14.00 -2.55 -1.83
CA GLN A 33 -15.05 -1.98 -2.67
C GLN A 33 -16.34 -2.78 -2.42
N GLY A 34 -17.15 -2.34 -1.46
CA GLY A 34 -18.53 -2.82 -1.25
C GLY A 34 -18.69 -4.21 -0.61
N ASP A 35 -19.63 -4.30 0.33
CA ASP A 35 -20.21 -5.53 0.92
C ASP A 35 -19.35 -6.43 1.83
N GLY A 36 -18.63 -5.79 2.77
CA GLY A 36 -18.70 -6.28 4.16
C GLY A 36 -17.61 -7.21 4.70
N HIS A 37 -16.54 -7.54 3.97
CA HIS A 37 -15.37 -8.11 4.63
C HIS A 37 -14.05 -7.89 3.87
N LEU A 38 -13.41 -6.76 4.18
CA LEU A 38 -11.96 -6.62 4.37
C LEU A 38 -11.75 -5.18 4.83
N ASP A 39 -12.15 -4.91 6.07
CA ASP A 39 -11.80 -3.71 6.82
C ASP A 39 -10.35 -3.83 7.31
N ASN A 40 -9.39 -4.00 6.39
CA ASN A 40 -8.02 -3.82 6.78
C ASN A 40 -7.75 -2.31 6.85
N THR A 41 -8.21 -1.70 7.93
CA THR A 41 -7.96 -0.29 8.29
C THR A 41 -6.50 -0.06 8.73
N SER A 42 -5.73 -1.15 8.84
CA SER A 42 -4.34 -1.14 9.24
C SER A 42 -3.43 -0.93 8.04
N TRP A 43 -2.47 -0.02 8.20
CA TRP A 43 -1.38 0.13 7.25
C TRP A 43 -0.47 -1.10 7.33
N HIS A 44 -0.17 -1.67 6.17
CA HIS A 44 0.97 -2.57 6.00
C HIS A 44 2.22 -1.70 5.90
N GLU A 45 2.97 -1.64 6.99
CA GLU A 45 4.27 -0.98 7.05
C GLU A 45 5.34 -1.91 6.46
N LEU A 46 6.19 -1.36 5.60
CA LEU A 46 7.33 -2.06 5.04
C LEU A 46 8.57 -1.63 5.81
N ASP A 47 9.35 -2.61 6.26
CA ASP A 47 10.54 -2.37 7.09
C ASP A 47 11.70 -1.80 6.28
N ASP A 48 11.70 -2.02 4.96
CA ASP A 48 12.71 -1.50 4.04
C ASP A 48 12.77 0.04 4.06
N GLU A 49 13.99 0.54 3.91
CA GLU A 49 14.33 1.94 4.08
C GLU A 49 14.94 2.49 2.79
N TRP A 50 14.37 3.59 2.28
CA TRP A 50 14.81 4.23 1.04
C TRP A 50 15.34 5.63 1.26
N SER A 51 16.24 6.05 0.38
CA SER A 51 16.80 7.40 0.40
C SER A 51 15.78 8.46 -0.02
N SER A 52 14.77 8.05 -0.81
CA SER A 52 13.76 8.96 -1.36
C SER A 52 12.33 8.49 -1.10
N GLU A 53 11.42 9.43 -0.89
CA GLU A 53 9.99 9.15 -0.74
C GLU A 53 9.41 8.42 -1.96
N ALA A 54 9.84 8.81 -3.17
CA ALA A 54 9.41 8.21 -4.42
C ALA A 54 9.79 6.72 -4.53
N GLU A 55 10.96 6.34 -4.02
CA GLU A 55 11.43 4.96 -4.01
C GLU A 55 10.60 4.12 -3.03
N ALA A 56 10.35 4.66 -1.83
CA ALA A 56 9.49 4.03 -0.83
C ALA A 56 8.06 3.81 -1.34
N LEU A 57 7.49 4.79 -2.05
CA LEU A 57 6.18 4.67 -2.67
C LEU A 57 6.16 3.66 -3.82
N THR A 58 7.23 3.61 -4.62
CA THR A 58 7.34 2.67 -5.75
C THR A 58 7.39 1.24 -5.24
N HIS A 59 8.19 0.98 -4.21
CA HIS A 59 8.24 -0.34 -3.61
C HIS A 59 6.92 -0.71 -2.92
N ALA A 60 6.29 0.23 -2.19
CA ALA A 60 4.97 -0.01 -1.62
C ALA A 60 3.90 -0.34 -2.67
N ASP A 61 3.97 0.27 -3.86
CA ASP A 61 3.10 -0.05 -5.00
C ASP A 61 3.32 -1.48 -5.49
N GLU A 62 4.58 -1.90 -5.64
CA GLU A 62 4.93 -3.26 -6.06
C GLU A 62 4.44 -4.31 -5.07
N VAL A 63 4.70 -4.12 -3.76
CA VAL A 63 4.25 -5.04 -2.71
C VAL A 63 2.74 -5.09 -2.62
N ALA A 64 2.04 -3.94 -2.71
CA ALA A 64 0.59 -3.90 -2.70
C ALA A 64 -0.01 -4.69 -3.88
N ARG A 65 0.56 -4.57 -5.09
CA ARG A 65 0.10 -5.31 -6.28
C ARG A 65 0.36 -6.81 -6.14
N GLN A 66 1.51 -7.20 -5.61
CA GLN A 66 1.82 -8.61 -5.31
C GLN A 66 0.84 -9.16 -4.29
N TYR A 67 0.59 -8.42 -3.19
CA TYR A 67 -0.37 -8.82 -2.17
C TYR A 67 -1.77 -9.04 -2.73
N ILE A 68 -2.27 -8.09 -3.54
CA ILE A 68 -3.57 -8.23 -4.21
C ILE A 68 -3.56 -9.46 -5.14
N THR A 69 -2.49 -9.66 -5.91
CA THR A 69 -2.41 -10.80 -6.83
C THR A 69 -2.36 -12.14 -6.11
N THR A 70 -1.66 -12.24 -4.98
CA THR A 70 -1.47 -13.49 -4.24
C THR A 70 -2.65 -13.81 -3.33
N PHE A 71 -3.15 -12.83 -2.58
CA PHE A 71 -4.11 -13.08 -1.50
C PHE A 71 -5.56 -12.77 -1.87
N VAL A 72 -5.80 -11.96 -2.90
CA VAL A 72 -7.16 -11.53 -3.27
C VAL A 72 -7.72 -12.33 -4.45
N ASP A 73 -6.86 -12.89 -5.30
CA ASP A 73 -7.27 -13.78 -6.41
C ASP A 73 -7.70 -15.18 -5.90
N GLN A 74 -7.33 -15.54 -4.66
CA GLN A 74 -7.62 -16.85 -4.04
C GLN A 74 -8.90 -16.88 -3.17
N ALA A 75 -9.69 -15.80 -3.12
CA ALA A 75 -10.88 -15.67 -2.28
C ALA A 75 -12.19 -15.80 -3.07
#